data_AF-A0A409VS81-F1
#
_entry.id   AF-A0A409VS81-F1
#
_cell.length_a   1.000
_cell.length_b   1.000
_cell.length_c   1.000
_cell.angle_alpha   90.00
_cell.angle_beta   90.00
_cell.angle_gamma   90.00
#
_symmetry.space_group_name_H-M   'P 1'
#
loop_
_entity.id
_entity.type
_entity.pdbx_description
1 polymer ?
#
loop_
_entity_poly.entity_id
_entity_poly.type
_entity_poly.pdbx_seq_one_letter_code
_entity_poly.pdbx_strand_id
1 'polypeptide(L)'
;MLEAPRKGPTHLEPGVYYIANNHNPHMVLDLAGYDLSTVLVYRRHNGDNQKWEFAKLGAGYSIQSKHNGSYITLKSELGEDAALIATPYPVSWELEADSYEPDVWRSGLTFLNRTQRLH
;
A
#
# COMPACT_ATOMS: atom_id res chain seq x y z
N MET A 1 18.80 -22.16 20.55
CA MET A 1 19.14 -20.72 20.46
C MET A 1 18.29 -20.17 19.33
N LEU A 2 17.22 -19.43 19.61
CA LEU A 2 16.41 -18.78 18.58
C LEU A 2 17.17 -17.51 18.17
N GLU A 3 17.44 -17.32 16.87
CA GLU A 3 18.10 -16.12 16.38
C GLU A 3 17.25 -14.88 16.69
N ALA A 4 17.88 -13.78 17.12
CA ALA A 4 17.19 -12.51 17.31
C ALA A 4 16.63 -12.03 15.96
N PRO A 5 15.44 -11.40 15.91
CA PRO A 5 14.87 -10.91 14.66
C PRO A 5 15.87 -9.96 14.00
N ARG A 6 16.22 -10.25 12.75
CA ARG A 6 17.02 -9.34 11.92
C ARG A 6 16.16 -8.10 11.70
N LYS A 7 16.50 -6.98 12.35
CA LYS A 7 15.85 -5.69 12.09
C LYS A 7 16.09 -5.32 10.63
N GLY A 8 15.08 -5.54 9.79
CA GLY A 8 15.02 -4.99 8.45
C GLY A 8 14.96 -3.46 8.48
N PRO A 9 15.06 -2.79 7.31
CA PRO A 9 14.86 -1.36 7.23
C PRO A 9 13.52 -0.99 7.86
N THR A 10 13.52 0.02 8.73
CA THR A 10 12.29 0.47 9.39
C THR A 10 11.40 1.26 8.45
N HIS A 11 11.94 1.76 7.33
CA HIS A 11 11.30 2.69 6.41
C HIS A 11 11.61 2.29 4.95
N LEU A 12 10.62 2.42 4.06
CA LEU A 12 10.78 2.23 2.62
C LEU A 12 11.53 3.42 1.99
N GLU A 13 12.49 3.16 1.12
CA GLU A 13 13.09 4.23 0.31
C GLU A 13 12.09 4.77 -0.71
N PRO A 14 12.03 6.09 -0.96
CA PRO A 14 11.20 6.63 -2.05
C PRO A 14 11.59 6.04 -3.40
N GLY A 15 10.61 5.77 -4.25
CA GLY A 15 10.85 5.13 -5.55
C GLY A 15 9.59 4.55 -6.18
N VAL A 16 9.78 3.87 -7.33
CA VAL A 16 8.70 3.24 -8.08
C VAL A 16 8.69 1.73 -7.80
N TYR A 17 7.55 1.23 -7.34
CA TYR A 17 7.39 -0.14 -6.88
C TYR A 17 6.16 -0.82 -7.51
N TYR A 18 6.17 -2.15 -7.47
CA TYR A 18 4.96 -2.96 -7.52
C TYR A 18 4.47 -3.19 -6.10
N ILE A 19 3.15 -3.22 -5.91
CA ILE A 19 2.53 -3.72 -4.67
C ILE A 19 1.99 -5.11 -5.01
N ALA A 20 2.67 -6.16 -4.55
CA ALA A 20 2.38 -7.54 -4.91
C ALA A 20 1.56 -8.24 -3.81
N ASN A 21 0.69 -9.15 -4.21
CA ASN A 21 0.01 -10.04 -3.27
C ASN A 21 1.02 -11.03 -2.67
N ASN A 22 1.06 -11.15 -1.34
CA ASN A 22 2.04 -12.01 -0.67
C ASN A 22 1.87 -13.52 -1.00
N HIS A 23 0.64 -13.97 -1.26
CA HIS A 23 0.36 -15.36 -1.61
C HIS A 23 0.61 -15.66 -3.09
N ASN A 24 0.53 -14.65 -3.96
CA ASN A 24 0.80 -14.79 -5.39
C ASN A 24 1.47 -13.53 -5.95
N PRO A 25 2.81 -13.50 -6.05
CA PRO A 25 3.55 -12.32 -6.53
C PRO A 25 3.33 -12.02 -8.03
N HIS A 26 2.63 -12.89 -8.77
CA HIS A 26 2.17 -12.60 -10.13
C HIS A 26 0.88 -11.77 -10.17
N MET A 27 0.26 -11.51 -9.03
CA MET A 27 -0.91 -10.65 -8.87
C MET A 27 -0.49 -9.37 -8.15
N VAL A 28 -0.69 -8.22 -8.79
CA VAL A 28 -0.23 -6.90 -8.31
C VAL A 28 -1.37 -5.91 -8.28
N LEU A 29 -1.21 -4.86 -7.49
CA LEU A 29 -2.12 -3.74 -7.45
C LEU A 29 -2.09 -2.98 -8.78
N ASP A 30 -3.26 -2.80 -9.39
CA ASP A 30 -3.47 -2.30 -10.74
C ASP A 30 -4.56 -1.23 -10.73
N LEU A 31 -4.27 -0.08 -11.33
CA LEU A 31 -5.26 0.96 -11.63
C LEU A 31 -6.07 0.54 -12.86
N ALA A 32 -7.36 0.33 -12.65
CA ALA A 32 -8.26 -0.16 -13.68
C ALA A 32 -8.34 0.81 -14.88
N GLY A 33 -8.09 0.27 -16.08
CA GLY A 33 -8.13 1.07 -17.31
C GLY A 33 -9.53 1.52 -17.74
N TYR A 34 -10.60 0.95 -17.18
CA TYR A 34 -11.97 1.25 -17.59
C TYR A 34 -12.54 2.53 -16.97
N ASP A 35 -12.06 2.95 -15.80
CA ASP A 35 -12.53 4.16 -15.10
C ASP A 35 -11.41 5.05 -14.57
N LEU A 36 -10.15 4.61 -14.63
CA LEU A 36 -8.96 5.32 -14.14
C LEU A 36 -9.06 5.74 -12.67
N SER A 37 -9.86 5.02 -11.88
CA SER A 37 -10.16 5.31 -10.47
C SER A 37 -10.20 4.04 -9.61
N THR A 38 -10.78 2.94 -10.10
CA THR A 38 -10.82 1.68 -9.36
C THR A 38 -9.40 1.12 -9.23
N VAL A 39 -9.01 0.75 -8.00
CA VAL A 39 -7.76 0.03 -7.73
C VAL A 39 -8.10 -1.41 -7.37
N LEU A 40 -7.54 -2.37 -8.12
CA LEU A 40 -7.83 -3.79 -7.99
C LEU A 40 -6.56 -4.62 -8.02
N VAL A 41 -6.69 -5.94 -7.84
CA VAL A 41 -5.58 -6.88 -8.00
C VAL A 41 -5.68 -7.56 -9.36
N TYR A 42 -4.63 -7.46 -10.17
CA TYR A 42 -4.59 -8.00 -11.52
C TYR A 42 -3.28 -8.73 -11.82
N ARG A 43 -3.28 -9.56 -12.87
CA ARG A 43 -2.07 -10.24 -13.33
C ARG A 43 -1.01 -9.21 -13.72
N ARG A 44 0.22 -9.37 -13.23
CA ARG A 44 1.35 -8.52 -13.58
C ARG A 44 1.62 -8.61 -15.09
N HIS A 45 1.56 -7.46 -15.75
CA HIS A 45 1.85 -7.26 -17.17
C HIS A 45 2.81 -6.09 -17.42
N ASN A 46 3.37 -5.49 -16.35
CA ASN A 46 4.41 -4.46 -16.40
C ASN A 46 3.95 -3.11 -16.95
N GLY A 47 2.64 -2.89 -17.11
CA GLY A 47 2.03 -1.62 -17.47
C GLY A 47 2.24 -0.53 -16.40
N ASP A 48 2.18 0.73 -16.81
CA ASP A 48 2.37 1.87 -15.90
C ASP A 48 1.23 2.01 -14.88
N ASN A 49 0.05 1.46 -15.18
CA ASN A 49 -1.06 1.35 -14.25
C ASN A 49 -0.82 0.31 -13.13
N GLN A 50 0.29 -0.43 -13.17
CA GLN A 50 0.74 -1.36 -12.12
C GLN A 50 1.96 -0.85 -11.33
N LYS A 51 2.42 0.37 -11.63
CA LYS A 51 3.60 0.97 -11.02
C LYS A 51 3.19 2.13 -10.15
N TRP A 52 3.68 2.14 -8.92
CA TRP A 52 3.30 3.09 -7.88
C TRP A 52 4.54 3.80 -7.36
N GLU A 53 4.54 5.13 -7.44
CA GLU A 53 5.57 5.98 -6.89
C GLU A 53 5.27 6.28 -5.42
N PHE A 54 6.17 5.82 -4.55
CA PHE A 54 6.16 6.13 -3.13
C PHE A 54 7.04 7.35 -2.89
N ALA A 55 6.45 8.41 -2.35
CA ALA A 55 7.15 9.62 -1.94
C ALA A 55 6.79 9.97 -0.50
N LYS A 56 7.72 10.57 0.24
CA LYS A 56 7.46 11.00 1.63
C LYS A 56 6.35 12.05 1.67
N LEU A 57 5.40 11.88 2.58
CA LEU A 57 4.34 12.84 2.88
C LEU A 57 4.13 12.92 4.38
N GLY A 58 4.72 13.93 5.02
CA GLY A 58 4.73 14.05 6.47
C GLY A 58 5.47 12.87 7.11
N ALA A 59 4.81 12.18 8.06
CA ALA A 59 5.35 10.99 8.72
C ALA A 59 5.24 9.71 7.86
N GLY A 60 4.41 9.71 6.81
CA GLY A 60 4.14 8.56 5.96
C GLY A 60 4.57 8.77 4.51
N TYR A 61 3.82 8.15 3.60
CA TYR A 61 4.05 8.20 2.16
C TYR A 61 2.77 8.54 1.40
N SER A 62 2.91 9.29 0.32
CA SER A 62 1.93 9.25 -0.78
C SER A 62 2.25 8.07 -1.69
N ILE A 63 1.20 7.54 -2.35
CA ILE A 63 1.32 6.42 -3.30
C ILE A 63 0.64 6.84 -4.59
N GLN A 64 1.44 7.18 -5.60
CA GLN A 64 0.97 7.78 -6.86
C GLN A 64 1.05 6.79 -8.03
N SER A 65 0.01 6.70 -8.84
CA SER A 65 0.04 5.91 -10.08
C SER A 65 0.97 6.54 -11.10
N LYS A 66 1.88 5.75 -11.69
CA LYS A 66 2.68 6.19 -12.85
C LYS A 66 1.84 6.39 -14.12
N HIS A 67 0.63 5.84 -14.17
CA HIS A 67 -0.23 5.91 -15.35
C HIS A 67 -0.85 7.29 -15.55
N ASN A 68 -1.44 7.86 -14.49
CA ASN A 68 -2.20 9.12 -14.60
C ASN A 68 -1.92 10.13 -13.47
N GLY A 69 -0.98 9.84 -12.55
CA GLY A 69 -0.63 10.73 -11.46
C GLY A 69 -1.63 10.82 -10.31
N SER A 70 -2.69 9.99 -10.31
CA SER A 70 -3.63 9.89 -9.19
C SER A 70 -3.02 9.14 -8.01
N TYR A 71 -3.56 9.38 -6.82
CA TYR A 71 -3.07 8.84 -5.55
C TYR A 71 -4.05 7.83 -4.96
N ILE A 72 -3.51 6.74 -4.43
CA ILE A 72 -4.30 5.73 -3.71
C ILE A 72 -4.88 6.35 -2.43
N THR A 73 -6.18 6.16 -2.22
CA THR A 73 -6.91 6.48 -1.00
C THR A 73 -8.00 5.41 -0.74
N LEU A 74 -8.72 5.54 0.37
CA LEU A 74 -9.89 4.72 0.67
C LEU A 74 -11.16 5.40 0.19
N LYS A 75 -12.09 4.63 -0.38
CA LYS A 75 -13.44 5.12 -0.62
C LYS A 75 -14.09 5.46 0.73
N SER A 76 -14.56 6.70 0.88
CA SER A 76 -14.98 7.31 2.15
C SER A 76 -16.24 6.72 2.80
N GLU A 77 -16.84 5.68 2.24
CA GLU A 77 -17.94 4.95 2.87
C GLU A 77 -17.30 3.98 3.88
N LEU A 78 -17.15 4.42 5.13
CA LEU A 78 -16.56 3.69 6.26
C LEU A 78 -17.36 2.42 6.62
N GLY A 79 -17.28 1.41 5.76
CA GLY A 79 -17.69 0.04 6.03
C GLY A 79 -16.48 -0.88 6.15
N GLU A 80 -16.69 -2.09 6.65
CA GLU A 80 -15.64 -3.12 6.80
C GLU A 80 -14.97 -3.51 5.46
N ASP A 81 -15.54 -3.10 4.32
CA ASP A 81 -15.08 -3.36 2.95
C ASP A 81 -14.63 -2.08 2.20
N ALA A 82 -13.94 -1.15 2.88
CA ALA A 82 -13.45 0.07 2.24
C ALA A 82 -12.54 -0.26 1.04
N ALA A 83 -13.02 0.01 -0.18
CA ALA A 83 -12.27 -0.22 -1.40
C ALA A 83 -11.15 0.81 -1.58
N LEU A 84 -10.02 0.36 -2.15
CA LEU A 84 -8.99 1.27 -2.64
C LEU A 84 -9.47 1.95 -3.93
N ILE A 85 -9.33 3.26 -3.97
CA ILE A 85 -9.60 4.09 -5.15
C ILE A 85 -8.43 5.03 -5.40
N ALA A 86 -8.33 5.56 -6.62
CA ALA A 86 -7.35 6.55 -6.98
C ALA A 86 -8.02 7.91 -7.18
N THR A 87 -7.49 8.97 -6.54
CA THR A 87 -8.02 10.33 -6.63
C THR A 87 -6.91 11.35 -6.91
N PRO A 88 -7.23 12.57 -7.35
CA PRO A 88 -6.20 13.60 -7.55
C PRO A 88 -5.51 14.08 -6.27
N TYR A 89 -6.03 13.72 -5.09
CA TYR A 89 -5.57 14.26 -3.81
C TYR A 89 -4.70 13.26 -3.06
N PRO A 90 -3.46 13.63 -2.69
CA PRO A 90 -2.59 12.74 -1.94
C PRO A 90 -3.10 12.56 -0.50
N VAL A 91 -2.97 11.34 0.02
CA VAL A 91 -3.16 11.02 1.43
C VAL A 91 -1.89 10.37 1.99
N SER A 92 -1.64 10.53 3.28
CA SER A 92 -0.47 9.96 3.94
C SER A 92 -0.79 8.54 4.43
N TRP A 93 -0.04 7.57 3.91
CA TRP A 93 -0.08 6.18 4.34
C TRP A 93 1.09 5.86 5.27
N GLU A 94 0.79 5.21 6.39
CA GLU A 94 1.80 4.60 7.24
C GLU A 94 2.10 3.17 6.75
N LEU A 95 3.39 2.85 6.63
CA LEU A 95 3.86 1.54 6.19
C LEU A 95 4.54 0.83 7.35
N GLU A 96 4.13 -0.40 7.63
CA GLU A 96 4.74 -1.25 8.64
C GLU A 96 5.61 -2.31 7.95
N ALA A 97 6.91 -2.32 8.26
CA ALA A 97 7.80 -3.39 7.80
C ALA A 97 7.39 -4.72 8.43
N ASP A 98 7.35 -5.80 7.64
CA ASP A 98 7.27 -7.14 8.24
C ASP A 98 8.60 -7.44 8.95
N SER A 99 8.52 -7.81 10.23
CA SER A 99 9.69 -8.06 11.06
C SER A 99 10.33 -9.43 10.84
N TYR A 100 9.69 -10.30 10.05
CA TYR A 100 10.17 -11.66 9.78
C TYR A 100 10.62 -11.88 8.33
N GLU A 101 10.11 -11.08 7.38
CA GLU A 101 10.42 -11.20 5.95
C GLU A 101 11.00 -9.89 5.40
N PRO A 102 12.33 -9.78 5.24
CA PRO A 102 12.92 -8.61 4.60
C PRO A 102 12.34 -8.49 3.18
N ASP A 103 11.96 -7.27 2.79
CA ASP A 103 11.30 -6.90 1.53
C ASP A 103 9.76 -7.07 1.48
N VAL A 104 9.11 -7.49 2.58
CA VAL A 104 7.64 -7.47 2.72
C VAL A 104 7.21 -6.27 3.55
N TRP A 105 6.36 -5.42 2.97
CA TRP A 105 5.75 -4.28 3.64
C TRP A 105 4.25 -4.50 3.74
N ARG A 106 3.70 -4.36 4.94
CA ARG A 106 2.26 -4.37 5.17
C ARG A 106 1.79 -2.93 5.23
N SER A 107 0.77 -2.58 4.45
CA SER A 107 0.02 -1.36 4.74
C SER A 107 -0.73 -1.61 6.04
N GLY A 108 -0.66 -0.67 6.99
CA GLY A 108 -1.40 -0.73 8.24
C GLY A 108 -2.91 -0.56 8.00
N LEU A 109 -3.56 -1.54 7.36
CA LEU A 109 -4.99 -1.81 7.56
C LEU A 109 -5.10 -2.87 8.63
N THR A 110 -4.58 -2.55 9.82
CA THR A 110 -5.03 -3.22 11.03
C THR A 110 -6.44 -2.69 11.27
N PHE A 111 -7.47 -3.49 10.99
CA PHE A 111 -8.78 -3.26 11.59
C PHE A 111 -8.54 -3.02 13.08
N LEU A 112 -8.76 -1.78 13.53
CA LEU A 112 -8.55 -1.35 14.90
C LEU A 112 -9.49 -2.15 15.79
N ASN A 113 -9.02 -3.31 16.24
CA ASN A 113 -9.60 -4.03 17.35
C ASN A 113 -8.61 -3.97 18.50
N ARG A 114 -8.43 -2.77 19.06
CA ARG A 114 -7.93 -2.57 20.43
C ARG A 114 -8.65 -1.40 21.08
N THR A 115 -9.77 -1.76 21.69
CA THR A 115 -10.17 -1.40 23.05
C THR A 115 -9.57 -0.11 23.60
N GLN A 116 -10.41 0.93 23.68
CA GLN A 116 -10.25 2.04 24.62
C GLN A 116 -9.94 1.48 26.01
N ARG A 117 -8.78 1.82 26.56
CA ARG A 117 -8.60 1.88 28.01
C ARG A 117 -8.48 3.34 28.40
N LEU A 118 -9.58 3.85 28.93
CA LEU A 118 -9.62 5.08 29.69
C LEU A 118 -8.83 4.86 30.99
N HIS A 119 -7.86 5.73 31.24
CA HIS A 119 -7.50 6.22 32.57
C HIS A 119 -7.09 7.69 32.43
#